data_AF-A0A9N9XGF8-F1
#
_entry.id   AF-A0A9N9XGF8-F1
#
_cell.length_a   1.000
_cell.length_b   1.000
_cell.length_c   1.000
_cell.angle_alpha   90.00
_cell.angle_beta   90.00
_cell.angle_gamma   90.00
#
_symmetry.space_group_name_H-M   'P 1'
#
loop_
_entity.id
_entity.type
_entity.pdbx_description
1 polymer ?
#
loop_
_entity_poly.entity_id
_entity_poly.type
_entity_poly.pdbx_seq_one_letter_code
_entity_poly.pdbx_strand_id
1 'polypeptide(L)'
;MSQDDYETLHTDSFTIHLLACAMAGFMEFCIMFPIDTIKTRMQPLEFRGDTNILKYLRTMTKKEGTFSPLRGITPIAIAAGPAHGLYFANYELVKKNLTGLVNNPRYDFI
;
A
#
# COMPACT_ATOMS: atom_id res chain seq x y z
N MET A 1 4.65 -34.96 7.52
CA MET A 1 5.60 -33.83 7.43
C MET A 1 6.29 -33.76 8.78
N SER A 2 7.57 -34.11 8.83
CA SER A 2 8.39 -34.22 10.04
C SER A 2 8.68 -32.82 10.60
N GLN A 3 8.75 -32.70 11.92
CA GLN A 3 9.07 -31.41 12.58
C GLN A 3 10.48 -30.91 12.20
N ASP A 4 11.37 -31.82 11.82
CA ASP A 4 12.75 -31.54 11.39
C ASP A 4 12.83 -30.87 10.00
N ASP A 5 11.80 -31.03 9.15
CA ASP A 5 11.71 -30.36 7.84
C ASP A 5 11.23 -28.90 7.97
N TYR A 6 10.58 -28.54 9.07
CA TYR A 6 10.15 -27.16 9.36
C TYR A 6 11.33 -26.29 9.82
N GLU A 7 12.27 -26.85 10.60
CA GLU A 7 13.42 -26.11 11.13
C GLU A 7 14.53 -25.85 10.09
N THR A 8 14.57 -26.62 9.00
CA THR A 8 15.56 -26.48 7.92
C THR A 8 15.11 -25.55 6.79
N LEU A 9 13.86 -25.05 6.82
CA LEU A 9 13.35 -24.12 5.82
C LEU A 9 14.07 -22.77 5.98
N HIS A 10 14.86 -22.39 4.99
CA HIS A 10 15.66 -21.16 4.86
C HIS A 10 14.81 -19.87 5.02
N THR A 11 14.34 -19.60 6.24
CA THR A 11 13.46 -18.49 6.63
C THR A 11 14.24 -17.18 6.80
N ASP A 12 15.54 -17.18 6.51
CA ASP A 12 16.38 -15.97 6.41
C ASP A 12 16.43 -15.38 5.00
N SER A 13 15.74 -15.98 4.03
CA SER A 13 15.71 -15.45 2.68
C SER A 13 14.90 -14.16 2.62
N PHE A 14 15.58 -13.03 2.43
CA PHE A 14 14.99 -11.70 2.21
C PHE A 14 13.84 -11.73 1.19
N THR A 15 13.96 -12.57 0.15
CA THR A 15 12.94 -12.73 -0.89
C THR A 15 11.64 -13.33 -0.34
N ILE A 16 11.71 -14.27 0.60
CA ILE A 16 10.53 -14.88 1.22
C ILE A 16 9.83 -13.87 2.10
N HIS A 17 10.56 -13.10 2.90
CA HIS A 17 10.00 -12.01 3.70
C HIS A 17 9.35 -10.94 2.82
N LEU A 18 10.02 -10.53 1.74
CA LEU A 18 9.49 -9.54 0.80
C LEU A 18 8.22 -10.04 0.13
N LEU A 19 8.19 -11.30 -0.32
CA LEU A 19 7.01 -11.89 -0.93
C LEU A 19 5.87 -12.05 0.08
N ALA A 20 6.17 -12.49 1.31
CA ALA A 20 5.19 -12.60 2.38
C ALA A 20 4.59 -11.23 2.73
N CYS A 21 5.41 -10.19 2.87
CA CYS A 21 4.95 -8.82 3.08
C CYS A 21 4.11 -8.30 1.90
N ALA A 22 4.52 -8.59 0.66
CA ALA A 22 3.76 -8.21 -0.52
C ALA A 22 2.37 -8.88 -0.56
N MET A 23 2.30 -10.17 -0.23
CA MET A 23 1.03 -10.91 -0.16
C MET A 23 0.15 -10.44 1.00
N ALA A 24 0.75 -10.18 2.17
CA ALA A 24 0.03 -9.64 3.32
C ALA A 24 -0.56 -8.26 3.00
N GLY A 25 0.23 -7.36 2.42
CA GLY A 25 -0.23 -6.03 2.00
C GLY A 25 -1.30 -6.12 0.91
N PHE A 26 -1.18 -7.04 -0.04
CA PHE A 26 -2.22 -7.27 -1.05
C PHE A 26 -3.54 -7.74 -0.41
N MET A 27 -3.47 -8.64 0.57
CA MET A 27 -4.64 -9.12 1.29
C MET A 27 -5.30 -8.02 2.12
N GLU A 28 -4.50 -7.18 2.78
CA GLU A 28 -4.97 -5.99 3.48
C GLU A 28 -5.71 -5.05 2.52
N PHE A 29 -5.11 -4.76 1.36
CA PHE A 29 -5.75 -3.97 0.32
C PHE A 29 -7.10 -4.58 -0.11
N CYS A 30 -7.18 -5.88 -0.36
CA CYS A 30 -8.42 -6.56 -0.74
C CYS A 30 -9.54 -6.38 0.29
N ILE A 31 -9.22 -6.33 1.59
CA ILE A 31 -10.19 -6.17 2.68
C ILE A 31 -10.56 -4.69 2.88
N MET A 32 -9.57 -3.80 2.79
CA MET A 32 -9.73 -2.38 3.11
C MET A 32 -10.37 -1.59 1.95
N PHE A 33 -10.04 -1.92 0.70
CA PHE A 33 -10.61 -1.28 -0.50
C PHE A 33 -12.14 -1.20 -0.56
N PRO A 34 -12.90 -2.30 -0.32
CA PRO A 34 -14.36 -2.21 -0.37
C PRO A 34 -14.91 -1.29 0.73
N ILE A 35 -14.26 -1.25 1.90
CA ILE A 35 -14.67 -0.39 3.02
C ILE A 35 -14.45 1.09 2.67
N ASP A 36 -13.27 1.43 2.14
CA ASP A 36 -12.94 2.80 1.75
C ASP A 36 -13.80 3.30 0.58
N THR A 37 -14.14 2.40 -0.35
CA THR A 37 -15.05 2.73 -1.46
C THR A 37 -16.47 3.03 -0.98
N ILE A 38 -16.97 2.29 0.01
CA ILE A 38 -18.29 2.60 0.59
C ILE A 38 -18.26 3.95 1.31
N LYS A 39 -17.22 4.20 2.12
CA LYS A 39 -17.08 5.48 2.85
C LYS A 39 -17.04 6.67 1.90
N THR A 40 -16.15 6.63 0.90
CA THR A 40 -15.99 7.72 -0.07
C THR A 40 -17.26 8.00 -0.87
N ARG A 41 -18.08 6.97 -1.16
CA ARG A 41 -19.38 7.13 -1.82
C ARG A 41 -20.50 7.61 -0.90
N MET A 42 -20.40 7.39 0.41
CA MET A 42 -21.38 7.85 1.41
C MET A 42 -21.12 9.26 1.94
N GLN A 43 -19.90 9.76 1.86
CA GLN A 43 -19.49 11.08 2.34
C GLN A 43 -19.89 12.31 1.50
N PRO A 44 -20.41 12.24 0.26
CA PRO A 44 -20.90 13.42 -0.45
C PRO A 44 -22.08 14.08 0.29
N LEU A 45 -22.13 15.43 0.25
CA LEU A 45 -23.20 16.25 0.85
C LEU A 45 -24.61 15.87 0.36
N GLU A 46 -24.72 15.31 -0.84
CA GLU A 46 -25.98 14.83 -1.43
C GLU A 46 -25.97 13.31 -1.62
N PHE A 47 -25.78 12.54 -0.55
CA PHE A 47 -25.88 11.08 -0.64
C PHE A 47 -27.34 10.62 -0.73
N ARG A 48 -27.75 10.10 -1.90
CA ARG A 48 -29.09 9.55 -2.17
C ARG A 48 -29.16 8.02 -2.07
N GLY A 49 -28.46 7.43 -1.09
CA GLY A 49 -28.41 5.98 -0.87
C GLY A 49 -28.86 5.55 0.53
N ASP A 50 -28.90 4.24 0.76
CA ASP A 50 -29.17 3.68 2.08
C ASP A 50 -28.06 4.07 3.08
N THR A 51 -28.42 4.59 4.25
CA THR A 51 -27.48 4.93 5.35
C THR A 51 -26.81 3.71 5.97
N ASN A 52 -27.35 2.52 5.73
CA ASN A 52 -26.79 1.25 6.19
C ASN A 52 -25.71 0.74 5.22
N ILE A 53 -24.45 0.71 5.69
CA ILE A 53 -23.25 0.28 4.96
C ILE A 53 -23.44 -1.08 4.27
N LEU A 54 -23.95 -2.08 5.00
CA LEU A 54 -24.15 -3.44 4.46
C LEU A 54 -25.24 -3.50 3.37
N LYS A 55 -26.31 -2.72 3.54
CA LYS A 55 -27.44 -2.70 2.59
C LYS A 55 -27.05 -1.95 1.32
N TYR A 56 -26.28 -0.87 1.46
CA TYR A 56 -25.68 -0.15 0.34
C TYR A 56 -24.69 -1.03 -0.42
N LEU A 57 -23.78 -1.72 0.27
CA LEU A 57 -22.84 -2.65 -0.35
C LEU A 57 -23.57 -3.73 -1.15
N ARG A 58 -24.61 -4.36 -0.57
CA ARG A 58 -25.39 -5.39 -1.27
C ARG A 58 -26.12 -4.83 -2.50
N THR A 59 -26.63 -3.61 -2.42
CA THR A 59 -27.31 -2.94 -3.53
C THR A 59 -26.31 -2.54 -4.62
N MET A 60 -25.14 -2.04 -4.22
CA MET A 60 -24.04 -1.66 -5.10
C MET A 60 -23.48 -2.88 -5.85
N THR A 61 -23.20 -3.99 -5.16
CA THR A 61 -22.75 -5.24 -5.79
C THR A 61 -23.77 -5.81 -6.76
N LYS A 62 -25.07 -5.68 -6.47
CA LYS A 62 -26.15 -6.12 -7.39
C LYS A 62 -26.32 -5.21 -8.62
N LYS A 63 -26.10 -3.90 -8.48
CA LYS A 63 -26.30 -2.92 -9.56
C LYS A 63 -25.06 -2.73 -10.45
N GLU A 64 -23.88 -2.73 -9.85
CA GLU A 64 -22.62 -2.37 -10.52
C GLU A 64 -21.67 -3.57 -10.69
N GLY A 65 -21.97 -4.70 -10.04
CA GLY A 65 -21.20 -5.95 -10.11
C GLY A 65 -20.20 -6.14 -8.95
N THR A 66 -19.72 -7.38 -8.81
CA THR A 66 -18.84 -7.83 -7.71
C THR A 66 -17.48 -7.13 -7.68
N PHE A 67 -17.01 -6.62 -8.83
CA PHE A 67 -15.75 -5.88 -8.95
C PHE A 67 -15.94 -4.35 -8.90
N SER A 68 -17.15 -3.84 -8.72
CA SER A 68 -17.36 -2.39 -8.64
C SER A 68 -16.57 -1.70 -7.51
N PRO A 69 -16.41 -2.30 -6.31
CA PRO A 69 -15.56 -1.72 -5.27
C PRO A 69 -14.07 -1.63 -5.65
N LEU A 70 -13.63 -2.38 -6.65
CA LEU A 70 -12.23 -2.45 -7.09
C LEU A 70 -11.93 -1.52 -8.28
N ARG A 71 -12.95 -0.83 -8.83
CA ARG A 71 -12.82 0.09 -9.98
C ARG A 71 -12.00 1.37 -9.73
N GLY A 72 -11.33 1.49 -8.58
CA GLY A 72 -10.47 2.63 -8.22
C GLY A 72 -8.97 2.30 -8.06
N ILE A 73 -8.57 1.04 -8.20
CA ILE A 73 -7.17 0.62 -7.94
C ILE A 73 -6.21 1.16 -9.00
N THR A 74 -6.62 1.19 -10.27
CA THR A 74 -5.79 1.66 -11.40
C THR A 74 -5.29 3.10 -11.22
N PRO A 75 -6.14 4.11 -10.94
CA PRO A 75 -5.66 5.47 -10.72
C PRO A 75 -4.78 5.59 -9.47
N ILE A 76 -5.04 4.82 -8.40
CA ILE A 76 -4.19 4.81 -7.20
C ILE A 76 -2.81 4.26 -7.51
N ALA A 77 -2.73 3.13 -8.23
CA ALA A 77 -1.46 2.54 -8.65
C ALA A 77 -0.65 3.48 -9.56
N ILE A 78 -1.32 4.16 -10.49
CA ILE A 78 -0.68 5.14 -11.39
C ILE A 78 -0.22 6.37 -10.62
N ALA A 79 -1.00 6.87 -9.65
CA ALA A 79 -0.65 8.05 -8.86
C ALA A 79 0.48 7.78 -7.85
N ALA A 80 0.52 6.57 -7.29
CA ALA A 80 1.55 6.17 -6.32
C ALA A 80 2.95 6.14 -6.97
N GLY A 81 3.08 5.66 -8.21
CA GLY A 81 4.38 5.53 -8.89
C GLY A 81 5.20 6.83 -8.94
N PRO A 82 4.68 7.92 -9.52
CA PRO A 82 5.37 9.21 -9.59
C PRO A 82 5.62 9.83 -8.21
N ALA A 83 4.67 9.73 -7.28
CA ALA A 83 4.81 10.27 -5.93
C ALA A 83 5.95 9.57 -5.17
N HIS A 84 6.02 8.24 -5.23
CA HIS A 84 7.12 7.47 -4.65
C HIS A 84 8.46 7.73 -5.35
N GLY A 85 8.46 7.88 -6.68
CA GLY A 85 9.66 8.24 -7.43
C GLY A 85 10.21 9.61 -7.03
N LEU A 86 9.34 10.61 -6.88
CA LEU A 86 9.73 11.95 -6.46
C LEU A 86 10.24 11.97 -5.02
N TYR A 87 9.60 11.22 -4.12
CA TYR A 87 10.05 11.06 -2.73
C TYR A 87 11.47 10.46 -2.68
N PHE A 88 11.70 9.37 -3.42
CA PHE A 88 13.00 8.73 -3.47
C PHE A 88 14.08 9.63 -4.08
N ALA A 89 13.74 10.36 -5.16
CA ALA A 89 14.65 11.31 -5.77
C ALA A 89 15.06 12.44 -4.82
N ASN A 90 14.11 13.00 -4.07
CA ASN A 90 14.41 14.02 -3.06
C ASN A 90 15.26 13.45 -1.92
N TYR A 91 14.94 12.25 -1.44
CA TYR A 91 15.70 11.58 -0.39
C TYR A 91 17.16 11.35 -0.82
N GLU A 92 17.39 10.80 -2.01
CA GLU A 92 18.74 10.57 -2.54
C GLU A 92 19.51 11.88 -2.76
N LEU A 93 18.84 12.94 -3.23
CA LEU A 93 19.45 14.26 -3.39
C LEU A 93 19.91 14.82 -2.04
N VAL A 94 19.03 14.82 -1.03
CA VAL A 94 19.34 15.34 0.31
C VAL A 94 20.45 14.51 0.96
N LYS A 95 20.35 13.18 0.90
CA LYS A 95 21.36 12.27 1.43
C LYS A 95 22.72 12.49 0.77
N LYS A 96 22.78 12.61 -0.55
CA LYS A 96 24.04 12.85 -1.27
C LYS A 96 24.67 14.18 -0.89
N ASN A 97 23.88 15.23 -0.73
CA ASN A 97 24.38 16.54 -0.30
C ASN A 97 24.87 16.49 1.16
N LEU A 98 24.11 15.92 2.10
CA LEU A 98 24.54 15.79 3.49
C LEU A 98 25.79 14.92 3.64
N THR A 99 25.83 13.74 3.01
CA THR A 99 26.99 12.85 3.07
C THR A 99 28.21 13.47 2.39
N GLY A 100 28.02 14.27 1.33
CA GLY A 100 29.10 15.04 0.70
C GLY A 100 29.65 16.14 1.60
N LEU A 101 28.83 16.73 2.48
CA LEU A 101 29.27 17.68 3.49
C LEU A 101 29.98 16.98 4.66
N VAL A 102 29.49 15.83 5.09
CA VAL A 102 30.08 15.01 6.17
C VAL A 102 31.43 14.41 5.75
N ASN A 103 31.59 13.96 4.51
CA ASN A 103 32.86 13.43 3.99
C ASN A 103 33.85 14.51 3.52
N ASN A 104 33.57 15.79 3.80
CA ASN A 104 34.51 16.87 3.50
C ASN A 104 35.58 16.93 4.62
N PRO A 105 36.89 16.80 4.33
CA PRO A 105 37.96 16.78 5.34
C PRO A 105 38.13 18.10 6.13
N ARG A 106 37.25 19.09 5.94
CA ARG A 106 37.23 20.33 6.71
C ARG A 106 36.51 20.25 8.07
N TYR A 107 35.91 19.11 8.42
CA TYR A 107 35.26 18.90 9.72
C TYR A 107 35.84 17.72 10.50
N ASP A 108 37.04 17.24 10.14
CA ASP A 108 37.77 16.17 10.85
C ASP A 108 38.60 16.71 12.04
N PHE A 109 38.19 17.86 12.59
CA PHE A 109 38.77 18.48 13.78
C PHE A 109 37.65 18.95 14.70
N ILE A 110 37.08 18.01 15.45
CA ILE A 110 36.79 18.05 16.89
C ILE A 110 36.69 16.60 17.36
#